data_AF-A0A3P6QAF7-F1
#
_entry.id   AF-A0A3P6QAF7-F1
#
_cell.length_a   1.000
_cell.length_b   1.000
_cell.length_c   1.000
_cell.angle_alpha   90.00
_cell.angle_beta   90.00
_cell.angle_gamma   90.00
#
_symmetry.space_group_name_H-M   'P 1'
#
loop_
_entity.id
_entity.type
_entity.pdbx_description
1 polymer ?
#
loop_
_entity_poly.entity_id
_entity_poly.type
_entity_poly.pdbx_seq_one_letter_code
_entity_poly.pdbx_strand_id
1 'polypeptide(L)'
;MQTKESEVGEVRIRGKSKASTVGNESAKKKVTVTLNDCLACSGCITSAETVLIKEQSKPKFLEGLKHAKLSVLTISPQSIASIAYRRGIHWSETAKLIARIFKSLGVHYVVDSSFGRLLTLSLSYEEFKRLPPEKQPIFSGICPGFVCYAEKTHGTLLVPHISCVRSPQAMMGALVKDYLARKLDIKPEDIFHAAVMPCFDKKLEASRPDFGTNYREVDCVLSTS
;
A
#
# COMPACT_ATOMS: atom_id res chain seq x y z
N MET A 1 -16.37 -13.97 -45.61
CA MET A 1 -17.13 -14.20 -44.36
C MET A 1 -17.07 -15.67 -44.05
N GLN A 2 -16.31 -16.05 -43.04
CA GLN A 2 -16.51 -17.26 -42.24
C GLN A 2 -15.77 -17.04 -40.92
N THR A 3 -16.56 -16.94 -39.87
CA THR A 3 -16.22 -16.67 -38.47
C THR A 3 -15.45 -17.85 -37.89
N LYS A 4 -14.22 -17.61 -37.41
CA LYS A 4 -13.55 -18.53 -36.50
C LYS A 4 -13.98 -18.21 -35.08
N GLU A 5 -14.90 -19.00 -34.55
CA GLU A 5 -15.14 -19.06 -33.11
C GLU A 5 -13.88 -19.58 -32.42
N SER A 6 -13.42 -18.84 -31.41
CA SER A 6 -12.32 -19.21 -30.54
C SER A 6 -12.82 -20.21 -29.50
N GLU A 7 -12.50 -21.49 -29.67
CA GLU A 7 -12.69 -22.49 -28.61
C GLU A 7 -11.76 -22.17 -27.44
N VAL A 8 -12.39 -21.87 -26.30
CA VAL A 8 -11.74 -21.74 -24.99
C VAL A 8 -11.27 -23.15 -24.59
N GLY A 9 -9.95 -23.37 -24.61
CA GLY A 9 -9.37 -24.63 -24.15
C GLY A 9 -9.60 -24.85 -22.66
N GLU A 10 -10.51 -25.75 -22.31
CA GLU A 10 -10.67 -26.28 -20.95
C GLU A 10 -9.40 -27.04 -20.52
N VAL A 11 -8.76 -26.58 -19.45
CA VAL A 11 -7.62 -27.28 -18.84
C VAL A 11 -8.12 -28.51 -18.08
N ARG A 12 -7.98 -29.68 -18.70
CA ARG A 12 -8.36 -30.98 -18.14
C ARG A 12 -7.36 -31.39 -17.05
N ILE A 13 -7.73 -31.23 -15.77
CA ILE A 13 -6.92 -31.70 -14.63
C ILE A 13 -6.88 -33.24 -14.64
N ARG A 14 -5.69 -33.82 -14.88
CA ARG A 14 -5.47 -35.27 -14.90
C ARG A 14 -5.84 -35.91 -13.54
N GLY A 15 -6.77 -36.87 -13.58
CA GLY A 15 -7.11 -37.73 -12.45
C GLY A 15 -5.93 -38.58 -12.00
N LYS A 16 -5.78 -38.74 -10.68
CA LYS A 16 -4.70 -39.50 -10.03
C LYS A 16 -4.82 -41.00 -10.30
N SER A 17 -3.82 -41.57 -10.95
CA SER A 17 -3.52 -43.01 -10.88
C SER A 17 -2.81 -43.31 -9.55
N LYS A 18 -3.27 -44.35 -8.83
CA LYS A 18 -2.64 -44.85 -7.60
C LYS A 18 -1.30 -45.55 -7.95
N ALA A 19 -0.21 -45.14 -7.31
CA ALA A 19 1.01 -45.93 -7.19
C ALA A 19 1.67 -45.72 -5.83
N SER A 20 1.82 -46.85 -5.13
CA SER A 20 2.77 -47.25 -4.08
C SER A 20 3.55 -46.21 -3.25
N THR A 21 3.35 -46.35 -1.94
CA THR A 21 4.07 -45.77 -0.80
C THR A 21 5.56 -46.11 -0.75
N VAL A 22 6.42 -45.09 -0.68
CA VAL A 22 7.70 -45.09 0.05
C VAL A 22 7.80 -43.74 0.76
N GLY A 23 8.02 -43.80 2.08
CA GLY A 23 7.80 -42.71 3.03
C GLY A 23 8.77 -41.54 2.93
N ASN A 24 8.22 -40.34 3.04
CA ASN A 24 8.73 -39.30 3.92
C ASN A 24 7.57 -38.33 4.22
N GLU A 25 6.96 -38.45 5.40
CA GLU A 25 5.88 -37.57 5.85
C GLU A 25 6.43 -36.19 6.25
N SER A 26 6.83 -35.38 5.27
CA SER A 26 6.78 -33.93 5.45
C SER A 26 5.42 -33.46 4.97
N ALA A 27 4.43 -33.54 5.86
CA ALA A 27 3.10 -32.99 5.61
C ALA A 27 3.26 -31.54 5.10
N LYS A 28 2.86 -31.27 3.85
CA LYS A 28 2.74 -29.91 3.32
C LYS A 28 1.66 -29.21 4.14
N LYS A 29 2.07 -28.62 5.27
CA LYS A 29 1.22 -27.84 6.16
C LYS A 29 0.61 -26.74 5.30
N LYS A 30 -0.73 -26.74 5.16
CA LYS A 30 -1.44 -25.58 4.64
C LYS A 30 -1.04 -24.40 5.52
N VAL A 31 -0.37 -23.41 4.94
CA VAL A 31 -0.07 -22.16 5.63
C VAL A 31 -1.40 -21.42 5.72
N THR A 32 -2.00 -21.41 6.90
CA THR A 32 -3.20 -20.64 7.19
C THR A 32 -2.74 -19.23 7.57
N VAL A 33 -3.01 -18.25 6.72
CA VAL A 33 -2.70 -16.83 6.98
C VAL A 33 -3.92 -16.21 7.68
N THR A 34 -3.76 -15.83 8.94
CA THR A 34 -4.77 -15.15 9.77
C THR A 34 -4.61 -13.62 9.69
N LEU A 35 -5.59 -12.85 10.19
CA LEU A 35 -5.49 -11.38 10.28
C LEU A 35 -4.31 -10.93 11.17
N ASN A 36 -3.92 -11.75 12.16
CA ASN A 36 -2.72 -11.54 12.97
C ASN A 36 -1.42 -11.80 12.20
N ASP A 37 -1.50 -12.50 11.06
CA ASP A 37 -0.39 -12.72 10.13
C ASP A 37 -0.35 -11.65 9.02
N CYS A 38 -1.40 -10.84 8.89
CA CYS A 38 -1.52 -9.74 7.93
C CYS A 38 -1.01 -8.41 8.50
N LEU A 39 -1.23 -8.16 9.79
CA LEU A 39 -0.40 -7.23 10.54
C LEU A 39 0.96 -7.89 10.66
N ALA A 40 2.06 -7.22 10.28
CA ALA A 40 3.40 -7.70 10.59
C ALA A 40 3.40 -8.23 12.03
N CYS A 41 3.49 -9.56 12.17
CA CYS A 41 2.87 -10.36 13.22
C CYS A 41 3.13 -9.86 14.65
N SER A 42 2.38 -10.39 15.61
CA SER A 42 2.76 -10.52 17.02
C SER A 42 4.13 -11.22 17.18
N GLY A 43 5.21 -10.56 16.74
CA GLY A 43 6.56 -11.12 16.54
C GLY A 43 7.36 -10.52 15.36
N CYS A 44 6.75 -9.90 14.34
CA CYS A 44 7.50 -9.28 13.24
C CYS A 44 7.77 -7.78 13.45
N ILE A 45 6.93 -7.07 14.21
CA ILE A 45 7.22 -5.68 14.60
C ILE A 45 8.06 -5.65 15.87
N THR A 46 9.16 -4.90 15.81
CA THR A 46 10.01 -4.60 16.96
C THR A 46 9.32 -3.62 17.89
N SER A 47 9.80 -3.54 19.14
CA SER A 47 9.34 -2.53 20.09
C SER A 47 9.52 -1.10 19.53
N ALA A 48 10.59 -0.86 18.78
CA ALA A 48 10.84 0.41 18.10
C ALA A 48 9.81 0.71 17.01
N GLU A 49 9.51 -0.27 16.14
CA GLU A 49 8.48 -0.13 15.10
C GLU A 49 7.09 0.13 15.70
N THR A 50 6.78 -0.47 16.85
CA THR A 50 5.53 -0.20 17.58
C THR A 50 5.44 1.24 18.04
N VAL A 51 6.55 1.85 18.50
CA VAL A 51 6.60 3.28 18.87
C VAL A 51 6.34 4.14 17.65
N LEU A 52 6.99 3.85 16.51
CA LEU A 52 6.78 4.57 15.25
C LEU A 52 5.31 4.54 14.80
N ILE A 53 4.64 3.39 14.90
CA ILE A 53 3.20 3.28 14.59
C ILE A 53 2.35 4.15 15.53
N LYS A 54 2.70 4.20 16.83
CA LYS A 54 1.96 4.97 17.82
C LYS A 54 2.16 6.47 17.65
N GLU A 55 3.33 6.93 17.21
CA GLU A 55 3.58 8.33 16.89
C GLU A 55 2.68 8.82 15.75
N GLN A 56 2.37 7.93 14.79
CA GLN A 56 1.44 8.18 13.68
C GLN A 56 0.00 8.26 14.19
N SER A 57 -0.35 9.43 14.72
CA SER A 57 -1.52 9.64 15.57
C SER A 57 -2.26 10.95 15.27
N LYS A 58 -3.47 11.09 15.82
CA LYS A 58 -4.27 12.32 15.71
C LYS A 58 -3.54 13.54 16.27
N PRO A 59 -2.86 13.50 17.45
CA PRO A 59 -2.05 14.62 17.92
C PRO A 59 -0.98 15.06 16.91
N LYS A 60 -0.19 14.12 16.38
CA LYS A 60 0.82 14.39 15.35
C LYS A 60 0.21 15.03 14.09
N PHE A 61 -0.95 14.54 13.67
CA PHE A 61 -1.68 15.13 12.54
C PHE A 61 -2.07 16.58 12.79
N LEU A 62 -2.69 16.86 13.95
CA LEU A 62 -3.13 18.22 14.30
C LEU A 62 -1.96 19.18 14.52
N GLU A 63 -0.85 18.70 15.07
CA GLU A 63 0.38 19.46 15.22
C GLU A 63 1.00 19.80 13.86
N GLY A 64 1.15 18.80 12.98
CA GLY A 64 1.68 19.00 11.63
C GLY A 64 0.88 20.02 10.82
N LEU A 65 -0.45 20.04 10.96
CA LEU A 65 -1.30 21.03 10.30
C LEU A 65 -1.02 22.47 10.73
N LYS A 66 -0.62 22.71 11.98
CA LYS A 66 -0.36 24.09 12.48
C LYS A 66 0.89 24.72 11.87
N HIS A 67 1.86 23.90 11.49
CA HIS A 67 3.16 24.37 10.99
C HIS A 67 3.26 24.35 9.46
N ALA A 68 2.26 23.79 8.78
CA ALA A 68 2.26 23.62 7.34
C ALA A 68 1.88 24.91 6.60
N LYS A 69 2.65 25.31 5.59
CA LYS A 69 2.21 26.34 4.64
C LYS A 69 1.15 25.80 3.69
N LEU A 70 1.28 24.53 3.34
CA LEU A 70 0.31 23.80 2.54
C LEU A 70 0.06 22.44 3.16
N SER A 71 -1.20 21.98 3.19
CA SER A 71 -1.56 20.68 3.73
C SER A 71 -2.37 19.86 2.73
N VAL A 72 -1.94 18.62 2.51
CA VAL A 72 -2.58 17.67 1.61
C VAL A 72 -2.91 16.40 2.37
N LEU A 73 -4.15 15.94 2.24
CA LEU A 73 -4.59 14.66 2.76
C LEU A 73 -4.91 13.71 1.62
N THR A 74 -4.22 12.57 1.57
CA THR A 74 -4.52 11.47 0.65
C THR A 74 -5.34 10.39 1.38
N ILE A 75 -6.54 10.08 0.91
CA ILE A 75 -7.36 8.99 1.46
C ILE A 75 -7.43 7.78 0.52
N SER A 76 -7.32 6.57 1.07
CA SER A 76 -7.50 5.37 0.26
C SER A 76 -8.97 5.14 -0.13
N PRO A 77 -9.23 4.63 -1.35
CA PRO A 77 -10.57 4.18 -1.71
C PRO A 77 -11.15 3.17 -0.72
N GLN A 78 -10.33 2.27 -0.20
CA GLN A 78 -10.76 1.27 0.79
C GLN A 78 -11.26 1.90 2.09
N SER A 79 -10.62 2.99 2.54
CA SER A 79 -11.05 3.76 3.72
C SER A 79 -12.40 4.42 3.48
N ILE A 80 -12.61 5.03 2.31
CA ILE A 80 -13.90 5.62 1.95
C ILE A 80 -15.00 4.55 1.93
N ALA A 81 -14.74 3.40 1.28
CA ALA A 81 -15.69 2.30 1.19
C ALA A 81 -16.05 1.73 2.57
N SER A 82 -15.05 1.54 3.45
CA SER A 82 -15.27 1.05 4.81
C SER A 82 -16.12 2.00 5.65
N ILE A 83 -15.86 3.32 5.56
CA ILE A 83 -16.65 4.33 6.26
C ILE A 83 -18.07 4.40 5.70
N ALA A 84 -18.22 4.31 4.38
CA ALA A 84 -19.51 4.35 3.68
C ALA A 84 -20.40 3.21 4.15
N TYR A 85 -19.86 1.98 4.16
CA TYR A 85 -20.55 0.80 4.65
C TYR A 85 -20.95 0.94 6.12
N ARG A 86 -20.02 1.35 6.99
CA ARG A 86 -20.29 1.51 8.43
C ARG A 86 -21.39 2.53 8.71
N ARG A 87 -21.49 3.59 7.91
CA ARG A 87 -22.47 4.67 8.11
C ARG A 87 -23.77 4.47 7.34
N GLY A 88 -23.85 3.48 6.45
CA GLY A 88 -25.01 3.30 5.56
C GLY A 88 -25.19 4.46 4.57
N ILE A 89 -24.09 5.11 4.17
CA ILE A 89 -24.10 6.28 3.27
C ILE A 89 -23.51 5.87 1.92
N HIS A 90 -24.04 6.43 0.83
CA HIS A 90 -23.47 6.20 -0.50
C HIS A 90 -21.99 6.62 -0.59
N TRP A 91 -21.22 5.93 -1.43
CA TRP A 91 -19.78 6.16 -1.62
C TRP A 91 -19.43 7.64 -1.88
N SER A 92 -20.14 8.29 -2.81
CA SER A 92 -19.88 9.68 -3.21
C SER A 92 -20.12 10.67 -2.06
N GLU A 93 -21.19 10.45 -1.30
CA GLU A 93 -21.55 11.31 -0.17
C GLU A 93 -20.61 11.12 1.00
N THR A 94 -20.10 9.89 1.19
CA THR A 94 -19.05 9.60 2.16
C THR A 94 -17.75 10.33 1.82
N ALA A 95 -17.32 10.30 0.54
CA ALA A 95 -16.14 11.03 0.11
C ALA A 95 -16.27 12.55 0.36
N LYS A 96 -17.42 13.15 0.01
CA LYS A 96 -17.72 14.57 0.29
C LYS A 96 -17.75 14.88 1.79
N LEU A 97 -18.32 14.00 2.61
CA LEU A 97 -18.35 14.16 4.05
C LEU A 97 -16.95 14.15 4.66
N ILE A 98 -16.12 13.18 4.28
CA ILE A 98 -14.73 13.08 4.72
C ILE A 98 -13.96 14.34 4.32
N ALA A 99 -14.08 14.76 3.05
CA ALA A 99 -13.42 15.97 2.57
C ALA A 99 -13.85 17.21 3.37
N ARG A 100 -15.15 17.37 3.67
CA ARG A 100 -15.65 18.48 4.50
C ARG A 100 -15.06 18.47 5.91
N ILE A 101 -15.02 17.31 6.56
CA ILE A 101 -14.46 17.18 7.91
C ILE A 101 -13.00 17.61 7.92
N PHE A 102 -12.18 17.06 7.04
CA PHE A 102 -10.75 17.40 7.02
C PHE A 102 -10.48 18.85 6.58
N LYS A 103 -11.26 19.39 5.64
CA LYS A 103 -11.18 20.81 5.31
C LYS A 103 -11.54 21.71 6.50
N SER A 104 -12.54 21.34 7.29
CA SER A 104 -12.90 22.08 8.52
C SER A 104 -11.82 22.05 9.59
N LEU A 105 -10.91 21.07 9.54
CA LEU A 105 -9.73 20.97 10.41
C LEU A 105 -8.51 21.74 9.90
N GLY A 106 -8.59 22.40 8.73
CA GLY A 106 -7.49 23.16 8.14
C GLY A 106 -6.68 22.43 7.07
N VAL A 107 -7.18 21.30 6.54
CA VAL A 107 -6.57 20.66 5.37
C VAL A 107 -6.90 21.44 4.10
N HIS A 108 -5.89 21.85 3.31
CA HIS A 108 -6.11 22.61 2.08
C HIS A 108 -6.66 21.71 0.94
N TYR A 109 -6.01 20.57 0.69
CA TYR A 109 -6.42 19.63 -0.34
C TYR A 109 -6.73 18.25 0.22
N VAL A 110 -7.88 17.69 -0.15
CA VAL A 110 -8.25 16.30 0.16
C VAL A 110 -8.40 15.57 -1.17
N VAL A 111 -7.55 14.57 -1.39
CA VAL A 111 -7.49 13.79 -2.62
C VAL A 111 -7.56 12.30 -2.29
N ASP A 112 -8.05 11.48 -3.22
CA ASP A 112 -8.02 10.04 -3.05
C ASP A 112 -6.80 9.41 -3.75
N SER A 113 -6.38 8.23 -3.29
CA SER A 113 -5.18 7.58 -3.83
C SER A 113 -5.39 6.84 -5.16
N SER A 114 -6.55 6.94 -5.82
CA SER A 114 -6.81 6.23 -7.08
C SER A 114 -5.86 6.65 -8.19
N PHE A 115 -5.46 7.93 -8.24
CA PHE A 115 -4.47 8.37 -9.23
C PHE A 115 -3.10 7.73 -8.99
N GLY A 116 -2.61 7.75 -7.75
CA GLY A 116 -1.38 7.03 -7.37
C GLY A 116 -1.48 5.53 -7.66
N ARG A 117 -2.65 4.92 -7.41
CA ARG A 117 -2.92 3.51 -7.71
C ARG A 117 -2.85 3.21 -9.21
N LEU A 118 -3.40 4.09 -10.05
CA LEU A 118 -3.33 3.95 -11.51
C LEU A 118 -1.88 3.99 -12.00
N LEU A 119 -1.08 4.95 -11.51
CA LEU A 119 0.34 5.05 -11.85
C LEU A 119 1.13 3.83 -11.38
N THR A 120 0.96 3.42 -10.12
CA THR A 120 1.58 2.20 -9.58
C THR A 120 1.24 0.99 -10.45
N LEU A 121 -0.03 0.80 -10.82
CA LEU A 121 -0.45 -0.31 -11.68
C LEU A 121 0.23 -0.27 -13.05
N SER A 122 0.20 0.89 -13.71
CA SER A 122 0.79 1.05 -15.03
C SER A 122 2.30 0.79 -15.01
N LEU A 123 3.01 1.32 -14.02
CA LEU A 123 4.45 1.13 -13.87
C LEU A 123 4.81 -0.31 -13.51
N SER A 124 4.05 -0.96 -12.63
CA SER A 124 4.25 -2.38 -12.30
C SER A 124 4.01 -3.28 -13.52
N TYR A 125 3.06 -2.92 -14.38
CA TYR A 125 2.83 -3.65 -15.64
C TYR A 125 3.99 -3.47 -16.63
N GLU A 126 4.51 -2.26 -16.78
CA GLU A 126 5.70 -2.02 -17.61
C GLU A 126 6.94 -2.73 -17.07
N GLU A 127 7.15 -2.74 -15.75
CA GLU A 127 8.22 -3.50 -15.10
C GLU A 127 8.08 -4.99 -15.39
N PHE A 128 6.89 -5.56 -15.17
CA PHE A 128 6.62 -6.97 -15.45
C PHE A 128 6.93 -7.37 -16.90
N LYS A 129 6.53 -6.55 -17.88
CA LYS A 129 6.78 -6.82 -19.30
C LYS A 129 8.26 -6.79 -19.68
N ARG A 130 9.05 -5.93 -19.01
CA ARG A 130 10.48 -5.75 -19.31
C ARG A 130 11.37 -6.75 -18.58
N LEU A 131 10.83 -7.50 -17.61
CA LEU A 131 11.60 -8.44 -16.83
C LEU A 131 12.00 -9.67 -17.64
N PRO A 132 13.29 -10.02 -17.63
CA PRO A 132 13.75 -11.23 -18.29
C PRO A 132 13.31 -12.49 -17.49
N PRO A 133 13.18 -13.66 -18.14
CA PRO A 133 12.64 -14.87 -17.52
C PRO A 133 13.33 -15.29 -16.22
N GLU A 134 14.65 -15.08 -16.12
CA GLU A 134 15.45 -15.40 -14.93
C GLU A 134 15.11 -14.56 -13.68
N LYS A 135 14.46 -13.41 -13.86
CA LYS A 135 13.98 -12.56 -12.76
C LYS A 135 12.51 -12.79 -12.43
N GLN A 136 11.84 -13.71 -13.12
CA GLN A 136 10.46 -14.08 -12.84
C GLN A 136 10.39 -15.26 -11.85
N PRO A 137 9.36 -15.33 -10.98
CA PRO A 137 8.23 -14.39 -10.86
C PRO A 137 8.64 -13.07 -10.19
N ILE A 138 7.87 -12.01 -10.44
CA ILE A 138 7.95 -10.74 -9.70
C ILE A 138 6.77 -10.65 -8.72
N PHE A 139 7.03 -10.19 -7.51
CA PHE A 139 6.03 -9.94 -6.47
C PHE A 139 5.73 -8.45 -6.36
N SER A 140 4.47 -8.13 -6.07
CA SER A 140 4.08 -6.75 -5.79
C SER A 140 4.69 -6.26 -4.47
N GLY A 141 5.33 -5.08 -4.49
CA GLY A 141 5.86 -4.40 -3.30
C GLY A 141 4.85 -3.46 -2.60
N ILE A 142 3.58 -3.46 -3.01
CA ILE A 142 2.60 -2.46 -2.55
C ILE A 142 2.16 -2.65 -1.09
N CYS A 143 2.21 -3.89 -0.60
CA CYS A 143 1.82 -4.27 0.75
C CYS A 143 3.04 -4.19 1.68
N PRO A 144 3.09 -3.25 2.64
CA PRO A 144 4.25 -3.11 3.51
C PRO A 144 4.42 -4.31 4.44
N GLY A 145 3.33 -4.95 4.88
CA GLY A 145 3.41 -6.18 5.67
C GLY A 145 4.13 -7.31 4.93
N PHE A 146 3.85 -7.49 3.64
CA PHE A 146 4.56 -8.47 2.81
C PHE A 146 6.04 -8.11 2.62
N VAL A 147 6.35 -6.83 2.37
CA VAL A 147 7.74 -6.37 2.24
C VAL A 147 8.52 -6.63 3.54
N CYS A 148 7.94 -6.27 4.70
CA CYS A 148 8.53 -6.54 6.00
C CYS A 148 8.76 -8.03 6.25
N TYR A 149 7.78 -8.87 5.90
CA TYR A 149 7.91 -10.33 5.99
C TYR A 149 9.04 -10.86 5.10
N ALA A 150 9.10 -10.42 3.85
CA ALA A 150 10.13 -10.85 2.90
C ALA A 150 11.53 -10.45 3.38
N GLU A 151 11.72 -9.22 3.83
CA GLU A 151 12.99 -8.72 4.36
C GLU A 151 13.44 -9.48 5.60
N LYS A 152 12.52 -9.77 6.54
CA LYS A 152 12.86 -10.37 7.84
C LYS A 152 12.99 -11.89 7.80
N THR A 153 12.22 -12.57 6.97
CA THR A 153 12.13 -14.05 6.99
C THR A 153 12.85 -14.70 5.81
N HIS A 154 12.82 -14.09 4.63
CA HIS A 154 13.31 -14.70 3.38
C HIS A 154 14.08 -13.69 2.50
N GLY A 155 14.93 -12.86 3.13
CA GLY A 155 15.55 -11.71 2.47
C GLY A 155 16.29 -12.05 1.17
N THR A 156 17.14 -13.08 1.19
CA THR A 156 17.93 -13.50 0.02
C THR A 156 17.09 -14.11 -1.10
N LEU A 157 15.93 -14.68 -0.77
CA LEU A 157 15.07 -15.38 -1.73
C LEU A 157 13.99 -14.48 -2.32
N LEU A 158 13.32 -13.67 -1.49
CA LEU A 158 12.14 -12.92 -1.90
C LEU A 158 12.46 -11.49 -2.33
N VAL A 159 13.34 -10.78 -1.62
CA VAL A 159 13.61 -9.36 -1.88
C VAL A 159 14.07 -9.08 -3.31
N PRO A 160 14.95 -9.89 -3.94
CA PRO A 160 15.35 -9.67 -5.33
C PRO A 160 14.20 -9.74 -6.34
N HIS A 161 13.09 -10.38 -5.96
CA HIS A 161 11.90 -10.56 -6.79
C HIS A 161 10.78 -9.58 -6.43
N ILE A 162 10.98 -8.63 -5.52
CA ILE A 162 9.96 -7.60 -5.21
C ILE A 162 10.08 -6.44 -6.19
N SER A 163 8.95 -6.05 -6.76
CA SER A 163 8.78 -4.86 -7.60
C SER A 163 9.37 -3.62 -6.93
N CYS A 164 10.16 -2.86 -7.69
CA CYS A 164 10.70 -1.58 -7.24
C CYS A 164 9.68 -0.43 -7.36
N VAL A 165 8.48 -0.71 -7.87
CA VAL A 165 7.42 0.28 -8.03
C VAL A 165 6.81 0.63 -6.69
N ARG A 166 6.76 1.94 -6.41
CA ARG A 166 6.22 2.49 -5.16
C ARG A 166 4.75 2.10 -4.95
N SER A 167 4.39 1.89 -3.69
CA SER A 167 2.99 1.72 -3.30
C SER A 167 2.16 2.97 -3.63
N PRO A 168 0.82 2.89 -3.76
CA PRO A 168 -0.01 4.07 -4.01
C PRO A 168 0.14 5.18 -2.96
N GLN A 169 0.44 4.84 -1.70
CA GLN A 169 0.72 5.84 -0.66
C GLN A 169 2.02 6.59 -0.96
N ALA A 170 3.11 5.85 -1.20
CA ALA A 170 4.41 6.43 -1.53
C ALA A 170 4.38 7.18 -2.87
N MET A 171 3.64 6.68 -3.86
CA MET A 171 3.42 7.35 -5.14
C MET A 171 2.74 8.70 -4.94
N MET A 172 1.69 8.76 -4.12
CA MET A 172 1.04 10.03 -3.78
C MET A 172 1.97 10.96 -2.99
N GLY A 173 2.81 10.41 -2.10
CA GLY A 173 3.86 11.16 -1.42
C GLY A 173 4.80 11.86 -2.40
N ALA A 174 5.31 11.14 -3.39
CA ALA A 174 6.13 11.68 -4.46
C ALA A 174 5.40 12.79 -5.25
N LEU A 175 4.16 12.54 -5.66
CA LEU A 175 3.37 13.51 -6.43
C LEU A 175 3.10 14.80 -5.64
N VAL A 176 2.87 14.70 -4.34
CA VAL A 176 2.59 15.86 -3.48
C VAL A 176 3.87 16.62 -3.14
N LYS A 177 4.93 15.91 -2.75
CA LYS A 177 6.15 16.55 -2.22
C LYS A 177 7.17 16.91 -3.29
N ASP A 178 7.11 16.30 -4.47
CA ASP A 178 7.92 16.69 -5.63
C ASP A 178 7.10 17.47 -6.66
N TYR A 179 6.15 16.83 -7.34
CA TYR A 179 5.46 17.45 -8.47
C TYR A 179 4.62 18.68 -8.07
N LEU A 180 3.79 18.58 -7.03
CA LEU A 180 2.97 19.70 -6.56
C LEU A 180 3.83 20.81 -5.94
N ALA A 181 4.88 20.45 -5.19
CA ALA A 181 5.86 21.39 -4.63
C ALA A 181 6.49 22.26 -5.73
N ARG A 182 7.04 21.64 -6.78
CA ARG A 182 7.59 22.35 -7.95
C ARG A 182 6.54 23.19 -8.67
N LYS A 183 5.33 22.67 -8.83
CA LYS A 183 4.24 23.38 -9.53
C LYS A 183 3.78 24.65 -8.81
N LEU A 184 3.84 24.65 -7.47
CA LEU A 184 3.40 25.78 -6.64
C LEU A 184 4.57 26.66 -6.16
N ASP A 185 5.80 26.33 -6.52
CA ASP A 185 7.02 27.01 -6.03
C ASP A 185 7.11 27.04 -4.49
N ILE A 186 6.79 25.90 -3.86
CA ILE A 186 6.84 25.71 -2.40
C ILE A 186 7.87 24.62 -2.10
N LYS A 187 8.64 24.79 -1.01
CA LYS A 187 9.59 23.77 -0.57
C LYS A 187 8.87 22.50 -0.11
N PRO A 188 9.36 21.28 -0.42
CA PRO A 188 8.74 20.03 0.04
C PRO A 188 8.52 19.96 1.55
N GLU A 189 9.42 20.57 2.34
CA GLU A 189 9.36 20.62 3.80
C GLU A 189 8.26 21.54 4.33
N ASP A 190 7.81 22.51 3.52
CA ASP A 190 6.71 23.42 3.86
C ASP A 190 5.33 22.81 3.59
N ILE A 191 5.28 21.65 2.92
CA ILE A 191 4.06 20.90 2.66
C ILE A 191 3.91 19.85 3.74
N PHE A 192 2.76 19.78 4.42
CA PHE A 192 2.38 18.67 5.27
C PHE A 192 1.48 17.71 4.50
N HIS A 193 1.99 16.51 4.19
CA HIS A 193 1.26 15.45 3.54
C HIS A 193 0.87 14.36 4.54
N ALA A 194 -0.43 14.23 4.77
CA ALA A 194 -1.00 13.17 5.58
C ALA A 194 -1.75 12.15 4.72
N ALA A 195 -1.93 10.94 5.24
CA ALA A 195 -2.70 9.89 4.58
C ALA A 195 -3.71 9.22 5.52
N VAL A 196 -4.86 8.81 4.98
CA VAL A 196 -5.84 7.95 5.66
C VAL A 196 -5.87 6.59 4.98
N MET A 197 -5.48 5.55 5.73
CA MET A 197 -5.24 4.22 5.18
C MET A 197 -5.93 3.13 6.02
N PRO A 198 -6.29 1.99 5.39
CA PRO A 198 -7.04 0.91 6.04
C PRO A 198 -6.12 -0.09 6.76
N CYS A 199 -4.82 0.20 6.86
CA CYS A 199 -3.80 -0.75 7.30
C CYS A 199 -2.79 -0.05 8.22
N PHE A 200 -2.43 -0.71 9.33
CA PHE A 200 -1.43 -0.19 10.26
C PHE A 200 -0.02 -0.20 9.65
N ASP A 201 0.31 -1.17 8.80
CA ASP A 201 1.63 -1.25 8.17
C ASP A 201 1.90 -0.06 7.24
N LYS A 202 0.85 0.66 6.81
CA LYS A 202 1.02 1.93 6.08
C LYS A 202 1.63 3.03 6.96
N LYS A 203 1.44 2.97 8.28
CA LYS A 203 2.13 3.83 9.25
C LYS A 203 3.61 3.47 9.34
N LEU A 204 3.95 2.18 9.27
CA LEU A 204 5.33 1.72 9.20
C LEU A 204 5.99 2.17 7.91
N GLU A 205 5.34 1.98 6.76
CA GLU A 205 5.84 2.44 5.46
C GLU A 205 6.22 3.93 5.49
N ALA A 206 5.34 4.79 6.01
CA ALA A 206 5.58 6.24 6.14
C ALA A 206 6.62 6.61 7.22
N SER A 207 7.08 5.66 8.01
CA SER A 207 8.09 5.87 9.05
C SER A 207 9.46 5.30 8.64
N ARG A 208 9.53 4.56 7.52
CA ARG A 208 10.81 4.13 6.93
C ARG A 208 11.55 5.35 6.37
N PRO A 209 12.89 5.31 6.27
CA PRO A 209 13.63 6.29 5.50
C PRO A 209 13.08 6.37 4.07
N ASP A 210 12.82 7.58 3.59
CA ASP A 210 12.23 7.80 2.27
C ASP A 210 13.16 7.34 1.14
N PHE A 211 12.61 7.19 -0.07
CA PHE A 211 13.27 6.60 -1.25
C PHE A 211 14.35 7.52 -1.86
N GLY A 212 15.39 7.86 -1.09
CA GLY A 212 16.52 8.68 -1.52
C GLY A 212 16.28 10.18 -1.49
N THR A 213 15.21 10.66 -0.82
CA THR A 213 14.93 12.08 -0.62
C THR A 213 15.44 12.55 0.75
N ASN A 214 15.79 13.84 0.86
CA ASN A 214 16.21 14.46 2.12
C ASN A 214 15.03 14.91 2.99
N TYR A 215 13.81 14.70 2.54
CA TYR A 215 12.57 15.06 3.21
C TYR A 215 11.61 13.88 3.23
N ARG A 216 10.64 13.95 4.15
CA ARG A 216 9.59 12.95 4.31
C ARG A 216 8.50 13.11 3.26
N GLU A 217 8.19 12.03 2.53
CA GLU A 217 7.15 12.04 1.50
C GLU A 217 5.74 11.92 2.09
N VAL A 218 5.59 11.25 3.23
CA VAL A 218 4.32 11.11 3.97
C VAL A 218 4.54 11.39 5.46
N ASP A 219 4.13 12.57 5.91
CA ASP A 219 4.43 13.08 7.25
C ASP A 219 3.62 12.36 8.34
N CYS A 220 2.35 12.05 8.06
CA CYS A 220 1.46 11.41 9.00
C CYS A 220 0.52 10.39 8.34
N VAL A 221 0.30 9.23 8.97
CA VAL A 221 -0.71 8.25 8.52
C VAL A 221 -1.73 8.00 9.63
N LEU A 222 -3.00 8.22 9.32
CA LEU A 222 -4.15 7.89 10.15
C LEU A 222 -4.77 6.58 9.67
N SER A 223 -5.17 5.73 10.62
CA SER A 223 -5.97 4.54 10.33
C SER A 223 -7.42 4.92 10.06
N THR A 224 -8.14 4.10 9.28
CA THR A 224 -9.59 4.30 9.04
C THR A 224 -10.44 4.25 10.32
N SER A 225 -9.99 3.51 11.35
CA SER A 225 -10.69 3.32 12.63
C SER A 225 -10.61 4.52 13.56
#